data_AF-A0A4Z2GPP9-F1
#
_entry.id   AF-A0A4Z2GPP9-F1
#
_cell.length_a   1.000
_cell.length_b   1.000
_cell.length_c   1.000
_cell.angle_alpha   90.00
_cell.angle_beta   90.00
_cell.angle_gamma   90.00
#
_symmetry.space_group_name_H-M   'P 1'
#
loop_
_entity.id
_entity.type
_entity.pdbx_description
1 polymer ?
#
loop_
_entity_poly.entity_id
_entity_poly.type
_entity_poly.pdbx_seq_one_letter_code
_entity_poly.pdbx_strand_id
1 'polypeptide(L)'
;MDLTRVVLPTFILEKRSLLEMYANFMAHPDMFLSITAGATPEDRMVRFVEYYLTAFHEGRKGAVAKKPYNPVLGETFRCSWEVPRDKVRPPVRSNQGSSREPSRGPNAAPQAAAAAAAAAAAAAAESPGECYRVRFVAEQVSHHPPVSGFYCECREKSMCVNAHVWTKSKFMGMSIGVSMVGEGELIHTAHLYTVTPDDSR
;
A
#
# COMPACT_ATOMS: atom_id res chain seq x y z
N MET A 1 -1.92 -9.03 30.75
CA MET A 1 -2.78 -10.11 30.22
C MET A 1 -2.84 -9.98 28.71
N ASP A 2 -2.71 -11.09 27.98
CA ASP A 2 -2.86 -11.13 26.51
C ASP A 2 -4.35 -11.08 26.16
N LEU A 3 -4.76 -10.04 25.45
CA LEU A 3 -6.17 -9.78 25.10
C LEU A 3 -6.67 -10.66 23.95
N THR A 4 -5.80 -11.37 23.24
CA THR A 4 -6.24 -12.33 22.19
C THR A 4 -7.00 -13.52 22.78
N ARG A 5 -6.85 -13.78 24.08
CA ARG A 5 -7.52 -14.86 24.83
C ARG A 5 -8.80 -14.43 25.53
N VAL A 6 -9.22 -13.16 25.38
CA VAL A 6 -10.42 -12.61 26.00
C VAL A 6 -11.48 -12.38 24.94
N VAL A 7 -12.64 -13.00 25.12
CA VAL A 7 -13.81 -12.73 24.27
C VAL A 7 -14.38 -11.38 24.64
N LEU A 8 -14.44 -10.49 23.65
CA LEU A 8 -14.98 -9.14 23.81
C LEU A 8 -16.48 -9.12 23.53
N PRO A 9 -17.27 -8.27 24.23
CA PRO A 9 -18.69 -8.10 23.95
C PRO A 9 -18.96 -7.66 22.51
N THR A 10 -20.03 -8.15 21.90
CA THR A 10 -20.34 -7.90 20.49
C THR A 10 -20.63 -6.43 20.16
N PHE A 11 -21.08 -5.63 21.14
CA PHE A 11 -21.40 -4.21 20.91
C PHE A 11 -20.16 -3.33 20.66
N ILE A 12 -18.95 -3.78 21.05
CA ILE A 12 -17.68 -3.10 20.74
C ILE A 12 -17.01 -3.62 19.45
N LEU A 13 -17.68 -4.50 18.71
CA LEU A 13 -17.20 -4.98 17.42
C LEU A 13 -17.77 -4.14 16.26
N GLU A 14 -16.98 -3.97 15.21
CA GLU A 14 -17.49 -3.48 13.92
C GLU A 14 -18.00 -4.63 13.06
N LYS A 15 -18.66 -4.31 11.95
CA LYS A 15 -19.33 -5.30 11.08
C LYS A 15 -18.37 -6.03 10.12
N ARG A 16 -17.09 -5.67 10.11
CA ARG A 16 -16.10 -6.14 9.14
C ARG A 16 -15.07 -7.06 9.80
N SER A 17 -14.61 -8.03 9.02
CA SER A 17 -13.40 -8.80 9.33
C SER A 17 -12.18 -7.89 9.29
N LEU A 18 -11.14 -8.24 10.05
CA LEU A 18 -9.85 -7.55 9.96
C LEU A 18 -9.30 -7.59 8.52
N LEU A 19 -9.53 -8.67 7.77
CA LEU A 19 -9.08 -8.79 6.37
C LEU A 19 -9.70 -7.70 5.48
N GLU A 20 -11.00 -7.45 5.64
CA GLU A 20 -11.70 -6.38 4.92
C GLU A 20 -11.29 -4.99 5.41
N MET A 21 -11.08 -4.82 6.73
CA MET A 21 -10.60 -3.55 7.28
C MET A 21 -9.31 -3.09 6.60
N TYR A 22 -8.36 -3.99 6.34
CA TYR A 22 -7.08 -3.61 5.72
C TYR A 22 -7.20 -3.15 4.27
N ALA A 23 -8.30 -3.47 3.59
CA ALA A 23 -8.59 -2.87 2.28
C ALA A 23 -8.77 -1.34 2.37
N ASN A 24 -9.03 -0.78 3.56
CA ASN A 24 -9.04 0.67 3.78
C ASN A 24 -7.69 1.34 3.47
N PHE A 25 -6.57 0.61 3.47
CA PHE A 25 -5.30 1.18 3.02
C PHE A 25 -5.33 1.57 1.54
N MET A 26 -6.27 1.02 0.77
CA MET A 26 -6.58 1.44 -0.60
C MET A 26 -7.75 2.44 -0.67
N ALA A 27 -7.96 3.28 0.36
CA ALA A 27 -8.95 4.37 0.30
C ALA A 27 -8.66 5.38 -0.83
N HIS A 28 -7.38 5.57 -1.14
CA HIS A 28 -6.89 6.43 -2.22
C HIS A 28 -6.05 5.62 -3.22
N PRO A 29 -6.68 4.75 -4.03
CA PRO A 29 -5.95 3.92 -4.98
C PRO A 29 -5.34 4.77 -6.11
N ASP A 30 -5.88 5.96 -6.36
CA ASP A 30 -5.31 6.97 -7.26
C ASP A 30 -3.95 7.49 -6.78
N MET A 31 -3.81 7.78 -5.48
CA MET A 31 -2.54 8.20 -4.88
C MET A 31 -1.52 7.07 -4.92
N PHE A 32 -1.94 5.83 -4.60
CA PHE A 32 -1.12 4.63 -4.72
C PHE A 32 -0.55 4.47 -6.14
N LEU A 33 -1.40 4.56 -7.17
CA LEU A 33 -0.99 4.46 -8.58
C LEU A 33 -0.11 5.62 -9.05
N SER A 34 -0.16 6.76 -8.36
CA SER A 34 0.64 7.95 -8.68
C SER A 34 2.10 7.84 -8.24
N ILE A 35 2.43 6.88 -7.35
CA ILE A 35 3.80 6.67 -6.84
C ILE A 35 4.77 6.45 -8.01
N THR A 36 4.38 5.65 -9.00
CA THR A 36 5.23 5.33 -10.16
C THR A 36 5.35 6.46 -11.18
N ALA A 37 4.54 7.50 -11.05
CA ALA A 37 4.68 8.70 -11.87
C ALA A 37 5.81 9.63 -11.37
N GLY A 38 6.43 9.33 -10.22
CA GLY A 38 7.54 10.14 -9.71
C GLY A 38 8.83 9.98 -10.53
N ALA A 39 9.38 11.10 -10.99
CA ALA A 39 10.54 11.09 -11.91
C ALA A 39 11.83 10.63 -11.23
N THR A 40 12.03 11.01 -9.97
CA THR A 40 13.21 10.64 -9.16
C THR A 40 12.83 9.71 -8.01
N PRO A 41 13.77 8.95 -7.43
CA PRO A 41 13.51 8.13 -6.23
C PRO A 41 12.91 8.94 -5.07
N GLU A 42 13.35 10.19 -4.90
CA GLU A 42 12.86 11.10 -3.86
C GLU A 42 11.40 11.50 -4.09
N ASP A 43 11.02 11.86 -5.33
CA ASP A 43 9.62 12.17 -5.68
C ASP A 43 8.71 10.96 -5.45
N ARG A 44 9.17 9.75 -5.83
CA ARG A 44 8.44 8.51 -5.55
C ARG A 44 8.30 8.25 -4.05
N MET A 45 9.34 8.52 -3.25
CA MET A 45 9.28 8.38 -1.80
C MET A 45 8.29 9.37 -1.17
N VAL A 46 8.29 10.63 -1.60
CA VAL A 46 7.34 11.65 -1.11
C VAL A 46 5.90 11.22 -1.41
N ARG A 47 5.63 10.75 -2.63
CA ARG A 47 4.31 10.24 -3.02
C ARG A 47 3.90 8.99 -2.24
N PHE A 48 4.85 8.09 -1.99
CA PHE A 48 4.62 6.91 -1.16
C PHE A 48 4.21 7.32 0.26
N VAL A 49 4.93 8.26 0.87
CA VAL A 49 4.61 8.78 2.21
C VAL A 49 3.26 9.51 2.21
N GLU A 50 2.96 10.32 1.20
CA GLU A 50 1.66 10.99 1.04
C GLU A 50 0.51 9.96 1.01
N TYR A 51 0.61 8.94 0.16
CA TYR A 51 -0.35 7.84 0.11
C TYR A 51 -0.44 7.09 1.44
N TYR A 52 0.68 6.73 2.06
CA TYR A 52 0.69 5.91 3.28
C TYR A 52 0.06 6.65 4.46
N LEU A 53 0.30 7.95 4.60
CA LEU A 53 -0.29 8.74 5.68
C LEU A 53 -1.80 8.96 5.50
N THR A 54 -2.30 9.07 4.27
CA THR A 54 -3.74 9.19 4.03
C THR A 54 -4.48 7.89 4.33
N ALA A 55 -3.86 6.72 4.21
CA ALA A 55 -4.51 5.43 4.51
C ALA A 55 -5.09 5.31 5.94
N PHE A 56 -4.57 6.06 6.92
CA PHE A 56 -4.99 5.93 8.33
C PHE A 56 -6.33 6.59 8.67
N HIS A 57 -6.85 7.48 7.82
CA HIS A 57 -8.07 8.24 8.15
C HIS A 57 -9.37 7.45 7.91
N GLU A 58 -9.41 6.53 6.94
CA GLU A 58 -10.63 5.82 6.50
C GLU A 58 -11.13 4.76 7.52
N GLY A 59 -10.38 4.53 8.61
CA GLY A 59 -10.68 3.51 9.62
C GLY A 59 -11.76 3.88 10.65
N ARG A 60 -12.06 5.17 10.88
CA ARG A 60 -12.94 5.61 11.99
C ARG A 60 -14.17 6.37 11.51
N LYS A 61 -15.31 5.67 11.39
CA LYS A 61 -16.61 6.27 11.03
C LYS A 61 -17.51 6.63 12.22
N GLY A 62 -17.03 6.50 13.46
CA GLY A 62 -17.82 6.76 14.66
C GLY A 62 -17.00 7.19 15.87
N ALA A 63 -17.68 7.74 16.88
CA ALA A 63 -17.06 8.24 18.11
C ALA A 63 -16.52 7.13 19.03
N VAL A 64 -17.01 5.89 18.87
CA VAL A 64 -16.60 4.73 19.67
C VAL A 64 -15.62 3.89 18.86
N ALA A 65 -14.44 3.63 19.41
CA ALA A 65 -13.49 2.70 18.84
C ALA A 65 -14.10 1.28 18.84
N LYS A 66 -14.16 0.69 17.65
CA LYS A 66 -14.65 -0.68 17.46
C LYS A 66 -13.51 -1.57 17.02
N LYS A 67 -13.55 -2.83 17.44
CA LYS A 67 -12.59 -3.85 17.02
C LYS A 67 -13.17 -4.63 15.82
N PRO A 68 -12.39 -4.89 14.77
CA PRO A 68 -12.80 -5.80 13.71
C PRO A 68 -12.95 -7.23 14.24
N TYR A 69 -13.74 -8.03 13.53
CA TYR A 69 -13.77 -9.47 13.80
C TYR A 69 -12.38 -10.07 13.56
N ASN A 70 -11.97 -10.93 14.50
CA ASN A 70 -10.73 -11.71 14.35
C ASN A 70 -10.96 -12.79 13.29
N PRO A 71 -10.22 -12.79 12.17
CA PRO A 71 -10.47 -13.75 11.10
C PRO A 71 -10.20 -15.19 11.54
N VAL A 72 -10.96 -16.14 10.99
CA VAL A 72 -10.68 -17.58 11.20
C VAL A 72 -9.54 -18.05 10.29
N LEU A 73 -8.85 -19.13 10.66
CA LEU A 73 -7.77 -19.69 9.83
C LEU A 73 -8.28 -20.04 8.42
N GLY A 74 -7.57 -19.58 7.38
CA GLY A 74 -7.92 -19.78 5.98
C GLY A 74 -9.05 -18.87 5.47
N GLU A 75 -9.56 -17.94 6.28
CA GLU A 75 -10.47 -16.90 5.80
C GLU A 75 -9.78 -16.07 4.71
N THR A 76 -10.51 -15.76 3.63
CA THR A 76 -9.98 -14.93 2.54
C THR A 76 -10.91 -13.77 2.25
N PHE A 77 -10.33 -12.63 1.90
CA PHE A 77 -11.05 -11.46 1.39
C PHE A 77 -10.43 -11.01 0.07
N ARG A 78 -11.27 -10.64 -0.89
CA ARG A 78 -10.84 -10.19 -2.22
C ARG A 78 -11.69 -9.02 -2.67
N CYS A 79 -11.04 -7.98 -3.19
CA CYS A 79 -11.72 -6.87 -3.84
C CYS A 79 -10.85 -6.24 -4.93
N SER A 80 -11.43 -5.32 -5.69
CA SER A 80 -10.72 -4.55 -6.70
C SER A 80 -11.29 -3.16 -6.86
N TRP A 81 -10.45 -2.23 -7.29
CA TRP A 81 -10.82 -0.86 -7.63
C TRP A 81 -10.52 -0.61 -9.11
N GLU A 82 -11.48 -0.03 -9.81
CA GLU A 82 -11.31 0.54 -11.14
C GLU A 82 -11.02 2.04 -10.98
N VAL A 83 -9.81 2.47 -11.31
CA VAL A 83 -9.36 3.85 -11.13
C VAL A 83 -9.24 4.52 -12.48
N PRO A 84 -10.08 5.52 -12.80
CA PRO A 84 -9.97 6.28 -14.04
C PRO A 84 -8.57 6.89 -14.21
N ARG A 85 -8.00 6.75 -15.41
CA ARG A 85 -6.61 7.16 -15.69
C ARG A 85 -6.38 8.66 -15.49
N ASP A 86 -7.40 9.48 -15.71
CA ASP A 86 -7.39 10.94 -15.52
C ASP A 86 -7.28 11.36 -14.05
N LYS A 87 -7.71 10.50 -13.11
CA LYS A 87 -7.59 10.75 -11.67
C LYS A 87 -6.20 10.46 -11.12
N VAL A 88 -5.40 9.67 -11.84
CA VAL A 88 -4.03 9.35 -11.41
C VAL A 88 -3.10 10.50 -11.78
N ARG A 89 -2.52 11.17 -10.77
CA ARG A 89 -1.62 12.32 -10.98
C ARG A 89 -0.51 11.96 -12.00
N PRO A 90 -0.36 12.75 -13.08
CA PRO A 90 0.60 12.44 -14.13
C PRO A 90 2.05 12.61 -13.67
N PRO A 91 3.03 12.13 -14.47
CA PRO A 91 4.44 12.34 -14.19
C PRO A 91 4.78 13.83 -14.14
N VAL A 92 5.48 14.26 -13.10
CA VAL A 92 6.00 15.63 -13.05
C VAL A 92 7.11 15.73 -14.09
N ARG A 93 6.90 16.55 -15.13
CA ARG A 93 8.01 16.99 -15.98
C ARG A 93 8.88 17.88 -15.12
N SER A 94 10.09 17.43 -14.80
CA SER A 94 11.07 18.26 -14.11
C SER A 94 11.32 19.50 -14.99
N ASN A 95 10.81 20.66 -14.59
CA ASN A 95 11.33 21.93 -15.08
C ASN A 95 12.76 22.05 -14.53
N GLN A 96 13.76 21.71 -15.34
CA GLN A 96 15.10 22.25 -15.13
C GLN A 96 15.01 23.76 -15.40
N GLY A 97 15.45 24.53 -14.40
CA GLY A 97 15.11 25.94 -14.24
C GLY A 97 15.76 26.90 -15.23
N SER A 98 15.37 28.18 -15.11
CA SER A 98 16.10 29.29 -15.70
C SER A 98 17.50 29.36 -15.09
N SER A 99 18.52 28.84 -15.80
CA SER A 99 19.82 29.51 -15.98
C SER A 99 20.82 28.63 -16.75
N ARG A 100 21.27 29.18 -17.89
CA ARG A 100 22.59 29.05 -18.57
C ARG A 100 23.10 27.65 -19.00
N GLU A 101 23.17 27.49 -20.33
CA GLU A 101 24.17 26.67 -21.05
C GLU A 101 25.60 26.91 -20.51
N PRO A 102 26.53 25.91 -20.54
CA PRO A 102 27.08 25.42 -21.81
C PRO A 102 27.63 23.96 -21.90
N SER A 103 27.86 23.58 -23.16
CA SER A 103 28.87 22.65 -23.70
C SER A 103 28.59 21.13 -23.76
N ARG A 104 28.60 20.65 -25.01
CA ARG A 104 28.67 19.26 -25.49
C ARG A 104 29.94 18.53 -25.04
N GLY A 105 29.77 17.27 -24.61
CA GLY A 105 30.77 16.20 -24.65
C GLY A 105 30.07 14.84 -24.86
N PRO A 106 30.53 13.95 -25.75
CA PRO A 106 29.81 12.72 -26.08
C PRO A 106 30.27 11.52 -25.24
N ASN A 107 29.34 10.58 -25.04
CA ASN A 107 29.48 9.17 -24.66
C ASN A 107 29.52 8.78 -23.17
N ALA A 108 28.34 8.43 -22.64
CA ALA A 108 28.15 7.18 -21.89
C ALA A 108 26.65 6.77 -21.87
N ALA A 109 26.39 5.45 -21.98
CA ALA A 109 25.16 4.71 -21.66
C ALA A 109 24.05 4.54 -22.74
N PRO A 110 24.09 3.46 -23.54
CA PRO A 110 22.92 2.97 -24.29
C PRO A 110 22.01 2.03 -23.45
N GLN A 111 22.43 1.57 -22.27
CA GLN A 111 21.79 0.43 -21.58
C GLN A 111 20.64 0.81 -20.63
N ALA A 112 20.67 1.98 -19.99
CA ALA A 112 19.59 2.43 -19.10
C ALA A 112 18.34 2.92 -19.88
N ALA A 113 18.56 3.52 -21.05
CA ALA A 113 17.48 4.01 -21.90
C ALA A 113 16.66 2.87 -22.54
N ALA A 114 17.31 1.74 -22.86
CA ALA A 114 16.66 0.57 -23.44
C ALA A 114 15.71 -0.13 -22.46
N ALA A 115 16.07 -0.22 -21.17
CA ALA A 115 15.22 -0.81 -20.14
C ALA A 115 13.96 0.03 -19.86
N ALA A 116 14.10 1.36 -19.82
CA ALA A 116 12.97 2.28 -19.70
C ALA A 116 12.04 2.25 -20.93
N ALA A 117 12.61 2.11 -22.14
CA ALA A 117 11.85 1.98 -23.38
C ALA A 117 11.10 0.63 -23.47
N ALA A 118 11.69 -0.47 -22.98
CA ALA A 118 11.04 -1.77 -22.93
C ALA A 118 9.88 -1.80 -21.92
N ALA A 119 10.02 -1.15 -20.77
CA ALA A 119 8.94 -0.98 -19.79
C ALA A 119 7.79 -0.10 -20.34
N ALA A 120 8.13 0.96 -21.07
CA ALA A 120 7.14 1.80 -21.76
C ALA A 120 6.43 1.06 -22.90
N ALA A 121 7.13 0.18 -23.62
CA ALA A 121 6.56 -0.65 -24.68
C ALA A 121 5.65 -1.76 -24.13
N ALA A 122 5.98 -2.35 -22.98
CA ALA A 122 5.11 -3.30 -22.29
C ALA A 122 3.82 -2.63 -21.76
N ALA A 123 3.89 -1.37 -21.31
CA ALA A 123 2.73 -0.57 -20.90
C ALA A 123 1.82 -0.17 -22.07
N ALA A 124 2.30 -0.25 -23.32
CA ALA A 124 1.55 0.11 -24.53
C ALA A 124 0.77 -1.07 -25.16
N ALA A 125 0.93 -2.30 -24.63
CA ALA A 125 0.42 -3.51 -25.26
C ALA A 125 -0.96 -4.01 -24.76
N GLU A 126 -1.58 -3.37 -23.75
CA GLU A 126 -2.91 -3.75 -23.27
C GLU A 126 -3.98 -2.74 -23.74
N SER A 127 -5.14 -3.27 -24.16
CA SER A 127 -6.30 -2.57 -24.72
C SER A 127 -6.62 -1.24 -24.01
N PRO A 128 -7.21 -0.23 -24.69
CA PRO A 128 -7.44 1.09 -24.13
C PRO A 128 -8.60 1.06 -23.12
N GLY A 129 -8.38 0.44 -21.96
CA GLY A 129 -9.23 0.59 -20.80
C GLY A 129 -9.00 1.98 -20.21
N GLU A 130 -10.08 2.75 -20.05
CA GLU A 130 -10.06 4.10 -19.45
C GLU A 130 -9.62 4.11 -17.98
N CYS A 131 -9.51 2.93 -17.36
CA CYS A 131 -9.15 2.73 -15.97
C CYS A 131 -7.89 1.87 -15.80
N TYR A 132 -7.22 2.02 -14.67
CA TYR A 132 -6.31 1.04 -14.09
C TYR A 132 -7.08 0.17 -13.09
N ARG A 133 -6.79 -1.14 -13.05
CA ARG A 133 -7.37 -2.03 -12.05
C ARG A 133 -6.38 -2.37 -10.95
N VAL A 134 -6.74 -2.04 -9.72
CA VAL A 134 -6.02 -2.46 -8.50
C VAL A 134 -6.74 -3.66 -7.91
N ARG A 135 -6.03 -4.77 -7.68
CA ARG A 135 -6.58 -5.97 -7.02
C ARG A 135 -6.00 -6.10 -5.63
N PHE A 136 -6.82 -6.49 -4.67
CA PHE A 136 -6.40 -6.80 -3.31
C PHE A 136 -6.90 -8.17 -2.88
N VAL A 137 -6.01 -8.92 -2.24
CA VAL A 137 -6.26 -10.23 -1.66
C VAL A 137 -5.71 -10.22 -0.24
N ALA A 138 -6.48 -10.75 0.69
CA ALA A 138 -6.07 -10.95 2.07
C ALA A 138 -6.43 -12.37 2.51
N GLU A 139 -5.58 -12.96 3.36
CA GLU A 139 -5.78 -14.29 3.92
C GLU A 139 -5.33 -14.33 5.37
N GLN A 140 -6.09 -15.01 6.23
CA GLN A 140 -5.64 -15.36 7.56
C GLN A 140 -4.79 -16.64 7.52
N VAL A 141 -3.47 -16.49 7.54
CA VAL A 141 -2.51 -17.60 7.38
C VAL A 141 -2.15 -18.30 8.69
N SER A 142 -2.42 -17.68 9.84
CA SER A 142 -2.25 -18.29 11.16
C SER A 142 -3.27 -17.74 12.15
N HIS A 143 -3.71 -18.55 13.12
CA HIS A 143 -4.65 -18.12 14.18
C HIS A 143 -3.99 -18.00 15.56
N HIS A 144 -2.92 -18.76 15.82
CA HIS A 144 -2.17 -18.73 17.09
C HIS A 144 -0.65 -18.76 16.83
N PRO A 145 0.01 -17.60 16.64
CA PRO A 145 -0.54 -16.23 16.73
C PRO A 145 -1.37 -15.83 15.50
N PRO A 146 -2.27 -14.83 15.61
CA PRO A 146 -3.14 -14.43 14.51
C PRO A 146 -2.38 -13.60 13.47
N VAL A 147 -1.96 -14.23 12.36
CA VAL A 147 -1.24 -13.57 11.26
C VAL A 147 -2.11 -13.50 10.01
N SER A 148 -2.22 -12.31 9.44
CA SER A 148 -2.90 -12.06 8.17
C SER A 148 -1.87 -11.67 7.11
N GLY A 149 -1.93 -12.29 5.94
CA GLY A 149 -1.18 -11.92 4.75
C GLY A 149 -2.03 -11.09 3.80
N PHE A 150 -1.41 -10.16 3.08
CA PHE A 150 -2.05 -9.25 2.13
C PHE A 150 -1.21 -9.15 0.87
N TYR A 151 -1.91 -9.09 -0.25
CA TYR A 151 -1.34 -8.85 -1.56
C TYR A 151 -2.17 -7.80 -2.29
N CYS A 152 -1.50 -6.79 -2.87
CA CYS A 152 -2.13 -5.81 -3.73
C CYS A 152 -1.36 -5.72 -5.05
N GLU A 153 -2.00 -5.65 -6.21
CA GLU A 153 -1.32 -5.47 -7.49
C GLU A 153 -2.06 -4.52 -8.44
N CYS A 154 -1.28 -3.81 -9.26
CA CYS A 154 -1.73 -3.21 -10.51
C CYS A 154 -0.74 -3.60 -11.61
N ARG A 155 -1.19 -4.43 -12.55
CA ARG A 155 -0.32 -5.02 -13.58
C ARG A 155 0.08 -4.00 -14.63
N GLU A 156 -0.88 -3.16 -15.00
CA GLU A 156 -0.76 -2.05 -15.94
C GLU A 156 0.34 -1.05 -15.53
N LYS A 157 0.61 -0.95 -14.23
CA LYS A 157 1.64 -0.09 -13.63
C LYS A 157 2.87 -0.86 -13.16
N SER A 158 2.89 -2.19 -13.32
CA SER A 158 3.94 -3.08 -12.80
C SER A 158 4.24 -2.79 -11.33
N MET A 159 3.18 -2.75 -10.53
CA MET A 159 3.23 -2.51 -9.08
C MET A 159 2.63 -3.68 -8.32
N CYS A 160 3.28 -4.08 -7.24
CA CYS A 160 2.65 -4.93 -6.24
C CYS A 160 3.07 -4.56 -4.82
N VAL A 161 2.25 -4.98 -3.87
CA VAL A 161 2.51 -4.89 -2.44
C VAL A 161 2.33 -6.28 -1.84
N ASN A 162 3.33 -6.75 -1.11
CA ASN A 162 3.20 -7.90 -0.23
C ASN A 162 3.25 -7.37 1.20
N ALA A 163 2.32 -7.79 2.05
CA ALA A 163 2.38 -7.42 3.46
C ALA A 163 1.91 -8.58 4.33
N HIS A 164 2.38 -8.59 5.57
CA HIS A 164 1.77 -9.39 6.61
C HIS A 164 1.67 -8.57 7.87
N VAL A 165 0.63 -8.82 8.66
CA VAL A 165 0.43 -8.11 9.92
C VAL A 165 -0.14 -9.06 10.96
N TRP A 166 0.24 -8.81 12.21
CA TRP A 166 -0.47 -9.29 13.37
C TRP A 166 -0.42 -8.24 14.47
N THR A 167 -1.23 -8.43 15.50
CA THR A 167 -1.28 -7.49 16.62
C THR A 167 -0.89 -8.18 17.91
N LYS A 168 -0.08 -7.51 18.72
CA LYS A 168 0.18 -7.88 20.11
C LYS A 168 -0.57 -6.90 20.99
N SER A 169 -1.54 -7.39 21.75
CA SER A 169 -2.36 -6.55 22.62
C SER A 169 -2.03 -6.78 24.10
N LYS A 170 -1.84 -5.69 24.85
CA LYS A 170 -1.50 -5.72 26.27
C LYS A 170 -2.47 -4.84 27.06
N PHE A 171 -3.11 -5.44 28.06
CA PHE A 171 -3.85 -4.67 29.07
C PHE A 171 -2.88 -3.93 30.00
N MET A 172 -3.06 -2.61 30.14
CA MET A 172 -2.19 -1.69 30.89
C MET A 172 -2.96 -0.97 32.02
N GLY A 173 -4.01 -1.59 32.57
CA GLY A 173 -4.85 -0.98 33.59
C GLY A 173 -6.00 -0.19 32.97
N MET A 174 -5.90 1.13 32.88
CA MET A 174 -6.95 1.97 32.27
C MET A 174 -6.88 2.05 30.74
N SER A 175 -5.93 1.35 30.13
CA SER A 175 -5.71 1.38 28.68
C SER A 175 -5.39 0.00 28.12
N ILE A 176 -5.59 -0.12 26.82
CA ILE A 176 -5.18 -1.27 26.02
C ILE A 176 -4.14 -0.76 25.03
N GLY A 177 -2.92 -1.28 25.14
CA GLY A 177 -1.89 -1.09 24.14
C GLY A 177 -2.03 -2.13 23.03
N VAL A 178 -1.92 -1.70 21.78
CA VAL A 178 -1.87 -2.59 20.61
C VAL A 178 -0.62 -2.26 19.82
N SER A 179 0.34 -3.18 19.82
CA SER A 179 1.52 -3.10 18.95
C SER A 179 1.18 -3.78 17.63
N MET A 180 1.32 -3.05 16.54
CA MET A 180 1.20 -3.58 15.19
C MET A 180 2.54 -4.18 14.82
N VAL A 181 2.57 -5.45 14.44
CA VAL A 181 3.81 -6.13 14.05
C VAL A 181 3.63 -6.69 12.66
N GLY A 182 4.63 -6.49 11.82
CA GLY A 182 4.61 -6.96 10.45
C GLY A 182 5.46 -6.10 9.55
N GLU A 183 5.34 -6.35 8.26
CA GLU A 183 6.09 -5.66 7.23
C GLU A 183 5.23 -5.57 5.96
N GLY A 184 5.36 -4.47 5.24
CA GLY A 184 4.81 -4.28 3.92
C GLY A 184 5.91 -3.87 2.94
N GLU A 185 5.96 -4.55 1.80
CA GLU A 185 6.92 -4.30 0.73
C GLU A 185 6.17 -3.86 -0.51
N LEU A 186 6.42 -2.64 -0.98
CA LEU A 186 5.94 -2.14 -2.26
C LEU A 186 7.05 -2.26 -3.32
N ILE A 187 6.74 -2.97 -4.40
CA ILE A 187 7.68 -3.34 -5.46
C ILE A 187 7.24 -2.68 -6.76
N HIS A 188 8.16 -1.98 -7.41
CA HIS A 188 7.98 -1.39 -8.75
C HIS A 188 9.28 -1.46 -9.57
N THR A 189 9.28 -2.21 -10.69
CA THR A 189 10.36 -2.27 -11.71
C THR A 189 11.78 -2.13 -11.14
N ALA A 190 12.13 -2.94 -10.13
CA ALA A 190 13.40 -2.98 -9.38
C ALA A 190 13.61 -1.99 -8.20
N HIS A 191 12.63 -1.17 -7.86
CA HIS A 191 12.60 -0.40 -6.60
C HIS A 191 11.73 -1.11 -5.55
N LEU A 192 12.28 -1.26 -4.34
CA LEU A 192 11.62 -1.83 -3.17
C LEU A 192 11.46 -0.74 -2.11
N TYR A 193 10.24 -0.53 -1.64
CA TYR A 193 9.92 0.33 -0.50
C TYR A 193 9.40 -0.55 0.63
N THR A 194 10.14 -0.58 1.75
CA THR A 194 9.76 -1.34 2.93
C THR A 194 9.10 -0.45 3.97
N VAL A 195 8.02 -0.94 4.55
CA VAL A 195 7.24 -0.27 5.59
C VAL A 195 7.09 -1.22 6.76
N THR A 196 7.54 -0.78 7.93
CA THR A 196 7.32 -1.49 9.18
C THR A 196 6.42 -0.64 10.07
N PRO A 197 5.28 -1.16 10.56
CA PRO A 197 4.60 -0.53 11.68
C PRO A 197 5.58 -0.45 12.86
N ASP A 198 5.70 0.71 13.50
CA ASP A 198 6.69 0.97 14.54
C ASP A 198 6.64 -0.10 15.66
N ASP A 199 7.76 -0.76 15.91
CA ASP A 199 7.94 -1.81 16.95
C ASP A 199 8.47 -1.17 18.25
N SER A 200 7.86 -0.04 18.66
CA SER A 200 8.30 0.67 19.85
C SER A 200 8.05 -0.19 21.11
N ARG A 201 9.19 -0.48 21.76
CA ARG A 201 9.42 -1.35 22.92
C ARG A 201 8.68 -0.92 24.18
#